data_AF-A0A7Y1F685-F1
#
_entry.id   AF-A0A7Y1F685-F1
#
_cell.length_a   1.000
_cell.length_b   1.000
_cell.length_c   1.000
_cell.angle_alpha   90.00
_cell.angle_beta   90.00
_cell.angle_gamma   90.00
#
_symmetry.space_group_name_H-M   'P 1'
#
loop_
_entity.id
_entity.type
_entity.pdbx_description
1 polymer ?
#
loop_
_entity_poly.entity_id
_entity_poly.type
_entity_poly.pdbx_seq_one_letter_code
_entity_poly.pdbx_strand_id
1 'polypeptide(L)' 'MFDDVFGMAILCAENFRETAHDSFGLSISTEVLEPILKEIDSLRIFNEEFQRQALNLDKTLESARLIQSTNPGNEK' A
#
# COMPACT_ATOMS: atom_id res chain seq x y z
N MET A 1 -1.29 7.60 -3.10
CA MET A 1 -1.62 6.75 -4.27
C MET A 1 -2.55 5.62 -3.88
N PHE A 2 -2.12 4.62 -3.11
CA PHE A 2 -3.04 3.57 -2.64
C PHE A 2 -4.08 4.08 -1.64
N ASP A 3 -3.75 5.09 -0.84
CA ASP A 3 -4.73 5.76 0.03
C ASP A 3 -5.85 6.44 -0.78
N ASP A 4 -5.49 7.09 -1.89
CA ASP A 4 -6.46 7.74 -2.77
C ASP A 4 -7.36 6.71 -3.47
N VAL A 5 -6.77 5.61 -3.95
CA VAL A 5 -7.52 4.49 -4.56
C VAL A 5 -8.46 3.86 -3.54
N PHE A 6 -7.99 3.63 -2.31
CA PHE A 6 -8.81 3.06 -1.24
C PHE A 6 -9.96 3.99 -0.86
N GLY A 7 -9.70 5.29 -0.70
CA GLY A 7 -10.74 6.28 -0.43
C GLY A 7 -11.81 6.33 -1.52
N MET A 8 -11.40 6.34 -2.79
CA MET A 8 -12.35 6.30 -3.92
C MET A 8 -13.14 4.99 -3.98
N ALA A 9 -12.51 3.86 -3.68
CA ALA A 9 -13.17 2.57 -3.67
C ALA A 9 -14.24 2.50 -2.57
N ILE A 10 -13.95 3.01 -1.37
CA ILE A 10 -14.93 3.12 -0.28
C ILE A 10 -16.13 3.95 -0.72
N LEU A 11 -15.90 5.15 -1.25
CA LEU A 11 -16.98 6.04 -1.70
C LEU A 11 -17.88 5.36 -2.75
N CYS A 12 -17.29 4.66 -3.72
CA CYS A 12 -18.05 3.91 -4.72
C CYS A 12 -18.90 2.80 -4.09
N ALA A 13 -18.35 2.04 -3.14
CA ALA A 13 -19.06 0.97 -2.47
C ALA A 13 -20.19 1.47 -1.56
N GLU A 14 -19.98 2.61 -0.89
CA GLU A 14 -21.00 3.29 -0.09
C GLU A 14 -22.16 3.77 -0.97
N ASN A 15 -21.86 4.49 -2.06
CA ASN A 15 -22.87 4.95 -3.01
C ASN A 15 -23.69 3.79 -3.62
N PHE A 16 -23.03 2.66 -3.90
CA PHE A 16 -23.74 1.47 -4.37
C PHE A 16 -24.68 0.92 -3.29
N ARG A 17 -24.21 0.80 -2.04
CA ARG A 17 -25.00 0.29 -0.91
C ARG A 17 -26.20 1.17 -0.56
N GLU A 18 -26.10 2.47 -0.78
CA GLU A 18 -27.20 3.42 -0.61
C GLU A 18 -28.34 3.22 -1.60
N THR A 19 -28.07 2.61 -2.76
CA THR A 19 -29.05 2.45 -3.84
C THR A 19 -29.49 1.00 -4.06
N ALA A 20 -28.65 0.04 -3.67
CA ALA A 20 -28.85 -1.38 -3.87
C ALA A 20 -29.47 -2.04 -2.63
N HIS A 21 -30.80 -2.11 -2.59
CA HIS A 21 -31.54 -2.67 -1.45
C HIS A 21 -32.16 -4.05 -1.71
N ASP A 22 -32.19 -4.50 -2.97
CA ASP A 22 -32.67 -5.84 -3.29
C ASP A 22 -31.64 -6.92 -2.90
N SER A 23 -32.09 -8.17 -2.85
CA SER A 23 -31.23 -9.28 -2.42
C SER A 23 -30.02 -9.50 -3.33
N PHE A 24 -30.10 -9.13 -4.61
CA PHE A 24 -29.00 -9.24 -5.56
C PHE A 24 -27.97 -8.11 -5.37
N GLY A 25 -28.44 -6.90 -5.11
CA GLY A 25 -27.61 -5.76 -4.74
C GLY A 25 -26.86 -5.98 -3.43
N LEU A 26 -27.53 -6.59 -2.45
CA LEU A 26 -26.88 -7.02 -1.21
C LEU A 26 -25.81 -8.08 -1.48
N SER A 27 -26.07 -9.08 -2.33
CA SER A 27 -25.07 -10.11 -2.66
C SER A 27 -23.86 -9.52 -3.40
N ILE A 28 -24.06 -8.56 -4.32
CA ILE A 28 -22.93 -7.84 -4.94
C ILE A 28 -22.10 -7.10 -3.89
N SER A 29 -22.75 -6.43 -2.94
CA SER A 29 -22.05 -5.69 -1.89
C SER A 29 -21.17 -6.60 -1.04
N THR A 30 -21.72 -7.72 -0.58
CA THR A 30 -21.02 -8.62 0.35
C THR A 30 -20.04 -9.58 -0.33
N GLU A 31 -20.37 -10.07 -1.53
CA GLU A 31 -19.60 -11.11 -2.20
C GLU A 31 -18.58 -10.56 -3.19
N VAL A 32 -18.72 -9.30 -3.63
CA VAL A 32 -17.84 -8.68 -4.62
C VAL A 32 -17.16 -7.44 -4.06
N LEU A 33 -17.94 -6.44 -3.63
CA LEU A 33 -17.37 -5.14 -3.25
C LEU A 33 -16.55 -5.22 -1.96
N GLU A 34 -17.06 -5.88 -0.92
CA GLU A 34 -16.32 -6.04 0.34
C GLU A 34 -14.98 -6.78 0.18
N PRO A 35 -14.90 -7.92 -0.54
CA PRO A 35 -13.62 -8.55 -0.85
C PRO A 35 -12.65 -7.65 -1.62
N ILE A 36 -13.14 -6.92 -2.63
CA ILE A 36 -12.29 -6.01 -3.41
C ILE A 36 -11.73 -4.90 -2.52
N LEU A 37 -12.55 -4.30 -1.64
CA LEU A 37 -12.09 -3.29 -0.68
C LEU A 37 -11.00 -3.83 0.24
N LYS A 38 -11.17 -5.07 0.72
CA LYS A 38 -10.17 -5.73 1.58
C LYS A 38 -8.85 -5.95 0.86
N GLU A 39 -8.88 -6.37 -0.40
CA GLU A 39 -7.66 -6.54 -1.20
C GLU A 39 -6.97 -5.20 -1.48
N ILE A 40 -7.74 -4.13 -1.76
CA ILE A 40 -7.18 -2.78 -1.93
C ILE A 40 -6.52 -2.29 -0.63
N ASP A 41 -7.14 -2.49 0.54
CA ASP A 41 -6.52 -2.14 1.81
C ASP A 41 -5.25 -2.96 2.08
N SER A 42 -5.27 -4.25 1.74
CA SER A 42 -4.09 -5.11 1.85
C SER A 42 -2.92 -4.60 1.00
N LEU A 43 -3.20 -4.17 -0.24
CA LEU A 43 -2.20 -3.54 -1.11
C LEU A 43 -1.69 -2.21 -0.56
N ARG A 44 -2.58 -1.41 0.05
CA ARG A 44 -2.23 -0.13 0.69
C ARG A 44 -1.23 -0.33 1.81
N ILE A 45 -1.54 -1.24 2.74
CA ILE A 45 -0.66 -1.61 3.86
C ILE A 45 0.67 -2.18 3.37
N PHE A 46 0.62 -3.08 2.38
CA PHE A 46 1.82 -3.66 1.79
C PHE A 46 2.72 -2.57 1.18
N ASN A 47 2.14 -1.63 0.44
CA ASN A 47 2.91 -0.55 -0.17
C ASN A 47 3.54 0.37 0.90
N GLU A 48 2.83 0.71 1.97
CA GLU A 48 3.41 1.48 3.09
C GLU A 48 4.67 0.81 3.67
N GLU A 49 4.59 -0.50 3.91
CA GLU A 49 5.73 -1.27 4.43
C GLU A 49 6.87 -1.37 3.40
N PHE A 50 6.54 -1.61 2.13
CA PHE A 50 7.52 -1.64 1.05
C PHE A 50 8.30 -0.32 0.95
N GLN A 51 7.61 0.83 0.99
CA GLN A 51 8.25 2.15 0.95
C GLN A 51 9.16 2.38 2.17
N ARG A 52 8.72 1.94 3.36
CA ARG A 52 9.53 2.01 4.58
C ARG A 52 10.82 1.21 4.44
N GLN A 53 10.74 -0.02 3.90
CA GLN A 53 11.91 -0.87 3.70
C GLN A 53 12.86 -0.32 2.65
N ALA A 54 12.32 0.18 1.52
CA ALA A 54 13.13 0.83 0.48
C ALA A 54 13.93 2.01 1.05
N LEU A 55 13.30 2.89 1.82
CA LEU A 55 13.97 4.02 2.45
C LEU A 55 15.08 3.58 3.44
N ASN A 56 14.85 2.50 4.17
CA ASN A 56 15.86 1.96 5.09
C ASN A 56 17.06 1.41 4.32
N LEU A 57 16.84 0.69 3.22
CA LEU A 57 17.91 0.20 2.35
C LEU A 57 18.73 1.35 1.77
N ASP A 58 18.09 2.40 1.27
CA ASP A 58 18.79 3.60 0.76
C ASP A 58 19.68 4.24 1.83
N LYS A 59 19.16 4.39 3.05
CA LYS A 59 19.96 4.91 4.18
C LYS A 59 21.15 4.02 4.52
N THR A 60 20.97 2.70 4.55
CA THR A 60 22.05 1.75 4.81
C THR A 60 23.11 1.81 3.71
N LEU A 61 22.69 1.89 2.44
CA LEU A 61 23.56 1.99 1.29
C LEU A 61 24.39 3.28 1.31
N GLU A 62 23.76 4.42 1.62
CA GLU A 62 24.47 5.70 1.80
C GLU A 62 25.47 5.65 2.96
N SER A 63 25.08 5.01 4.08
CA SER A 63 25.99 4.82 5.22
C SER A 63 27.22 3.97 4.85
N ALA A 64 27.02 2.90 4.09
CA ALA A 64 28.11 2.04 3.62
C ALA A 64 29.05 2.80 2.66
N ARG A 65 28.51 3.61 1.75
CA ARG A 65 29.29 4.47 0.85
C ARG A 65 30.12 5.49 1.62
N LEU A 66 29.56 6.10 2.67
CA LEU A 66 30.29 7.05 3.52
C LEU A 66 31.46 6.37 4.25
N ILE A 67 31.25 5.16 4.76
CA ILE A 67 32.33 4.37 5.41
C ILE A 67 33.43 4.06 4.40
N GLN A 68 33.07 3.67 3.17
CA GLN A 68 34.03 3.40 2.10
C GLN A 68 34.83 4.65 1.72
N SER A 69 34.19 5.81 1.58
CA SER A 69 34.87 7.06 1.23
C SER A 69 35.77 7.59 2.36
N THR A 70 35.46 7.26 3.62
CA THR A 70 36.23 7.67 4.80
C THR A 70 37.42 6.74 5.08
N ASN A 71 37.48 5.56 4.45
CA ASN A 71 38.61 4.62 4.48
C ASN A 71 39.33 4.53 3.11
N PRO A 72 40.03 5.58 2.64
CA PRO A 72 40.70 5.53 1.34
C PRO A 72 42.05 4.79 1.34
N GLY A 73 42.46 4.12 2.42
CA GLY A 73 43.73 3.38 2.42
C GLY A 73 44.05 2.69 3.73
N ASN A 74 43.82 1.37 3.75
CA ASN A 74 44.62 0.41 4.49
C ASN A 74 44.86 -0.79 3.54
N GLU A 75 45.25 -0.51 2.31
CA GLU A 75 45.98 -1.48 1.50
C GLU A 75 47.47 -1.26 1.78
N LYS A 76 48.12 -2.38 2.07
CA LYS A 76 49.46 -2.56 2.66
C LYS A 76 50.59 -1.76 2.02
#